data_AF-A0A8T4VIW0-F1
#
_entry.id   AF-A0A8T4VIW0-F1
#
_cell.length_a   1.000
_cell.length_b   1.000
_cell.length_c   1.000
_cell.angle_alpha   90.00
_cell.angle_beta   90.00
_cell.angle_gamma   90.00
#
_symmetry.space_group_name_H-M   'P 1'
#
loop_
_entity.id
_entity.type
_entity.pdbx_description
1 polymer ?
#
loop_
_entity_poly.entity_id
_entity_poly.type
_entity_poly.pdbx_seq_one_letter_code
_entity_poly.pdbx_strand_id
1 'polypeptide(L)'
;MGVDEISFGGFNGRDVALASVLRYGDRNLMVYRTNLDTHARRVEWIAMELYRVGQQALPSLDPFHIRCLARVHDDAEMITGDVVLAKKLQMSPQERDALRRMEQNAIETLANRFPHTVHGFSYRSLLYEVLNKETLEVQLVILADKLDAYGEALHELYAGNEHFLTHSYGTASPHITYPSILNGFPTKFPALAPLFSVDHPLLKPAGVIDGKLIVARGSPHTTESVRISTGIPHYDAWREITIQHGALDWLVQQIEFREVPVTPLS
;
A
#
# COMPACT_ATOMS: atom_id res chain seq x y z
N MET A 1 -22.49 7.22 -6.20
CA MET A 1 -22.85 8.04 -5.03
C MET A 1 -21.61 8.84 -4.69
N GLY A 2 -21.71 10.17 -4.65
CA GLY A 2 -20.59 11.00 -4.16
C GLY A 2 -20.36 10.63 -2.71
N VAL A 3 -19.22 10.00 -2.42
CA VAL A 3 -18.86 9.63 -1.06
C VAL A 3 -18.14 10.84 -0.48
N ASP A 4 -18.66 11.41 0.60
CA ASP A 4 -18.04 12.56 1.27
C ASP A 4 -16.55 12.31 1.47
N GLU A 5 -15.70 13.22 0.99
CA GLU A 5 -14.25 13.10 1.14
C GLU A 5 -13.88 13.14 2.63
N ILE A 6 -12.89 12.34 3.06
CA ILE A 6 -12.38 12.47 4.42
C ILE A 6 -11.75 13.85 4.57
N SER A 7 -12.23 14.59 5.56
CA SER A 7 -11.69 15.91 5.87
C SER A 7 -10.49 15.80 6.81
N PHE A 8 -9.34 16.21 6.28
CA PHE A 8 -8.11 16.49 7.03
C PHE A 8 -7.97 18.00 7.32
N GLY A 9 -9.08 18.69 7.58
CA GLY A 9 -9.08 20.13 7.86
C GLY A 9 -8.08 20.50 8.98
N GLY A 10 -7.15 21.40 8.67
CA GLY A 10 -6.12 21.87 9.60
C GLY A 10 -4.85 21.00 9.69
N PHE A 11 -4.75 19.89 8.96
CA PHE A 11 -3.53 19.05 8.88
C PHE A 11 -2.49 19.63 7.91
N ASN A 12 -2.12 20.90 8.11
CA ASN A 12 -1.27 21.63 7.18
C ASN A 12 0.11 20.96 7.00
N GLY A 13 0.46 20.65 5.75
CA GLY A 13 1.75 20.06 5.37
C GLY A 13 1.89 18.56 5.63
N ARG A 14 0.82 17.87 6.03
CA ARG A 14 0.81 16.40 6.19
C ARG A 14 1.02 15.67 4.86
N ASP A 15 0.29 16.08 3.83
CA ASP A 15 0.39 15.59 2.46
C ASP A 15 1.82 15.73 1.90
N VAL A 16 2.44 16.90 2.11
CA VAL A 16 3.83 17.17 1.72
C VAL A 16 4.80 16.25 2.48
N ALA A 17 4.59 16.08 3.79
CA ALA A 17 5.44 15.21 4.61
C ALA A 17 5.34 13.74 4.19
N LEU A 18 4.14 13.22 3.93
CA LEU A 18 3.94 11.87 3.40
C LEU A 18 4.53 11.72 1.99
N ALA A 19 4.32 12.69 1.11
CA ALA A 19 4.86 12.66 -0.25
C ALA A 19 6.40 12.70 -0.29
N SER A 20 7.04 13.23 0.76
CA SER A 20 8.50 13.26 0.89
C SER A 20 9.13 11.91 1.24
N VAL A 21 8.34 10.95 1.73
CA VAL A 21 8.82 9.61 2.05
C VAL A 21 8.53 8.68 0.86
N LEU A 22 9.59 8.31 0.15
CA LEU A 22 9.53 7.39 -0.97
C LEU A 22 9.39 5.95 -0.49
N ARG A 23 8.58 5.16 -1.20
CA ARG A 23 8.43 3.72 -0.93
C ARG A 23 9.52 2.90 -1.60
N TYR A 24 9.84 1.76 -0.99
CA TYR A 24 10.96 0.91 -1.41
C TYR A 24 12.29 1.69 -1.43
N GLY A 25 12.49 2.58 -0.44
CA GLY A 25 13.67 3.45 -0.37
C GLY A 25 15.01 2.71 -0.22
N ASP A 26 14.97 1.40 0.07
CA ASP A 26 16.12 0.51 0.05
C ASP A 26 16.52 0.01 -1.35
N ARG A 27 15.71 0.31 -2.38
CA ARG A 27 15.95 -0.09 -3.78
C ARG A 27 16.52 1.06 -4.59
N ASN A 28 17.62 0.77 -5.29
CA ASN A 28 18.28 1.71 -6.19
C ASN A 28 17.41 2.15 -7.38
N LEU A 29 16.48 1.31 -7.85
CA LEU A 29 15.62 1.61 -9.00
C LEU A 29 14.20 1.02 -8.81
N MET A 30 13.22 1.91 -8.81
CA MET A 30 11.80 1.59 -9.03
C MET A 30 11.34 2.50 -10.16
N VAL A 31 11.02 1.93 -11.31
CA VAL A 31 10.67 2.71 -12.50
C VAL A 31 9.49 3.60 -12.17
N TYR A 32 8.43 3.06 -11.57
CA TYR A 32 7.20 3.76 -11.19
C TYR A 32 7.19 4.10 -9.70
N ARG A 33 8.15 4.91 -9.24
CA ARG A 33 8.33 5.24 -7.83
C ARG A 33 7.12 5.98 -7.24
N THR A 34 6.60 5.39 -6.18
CA THR A 34 5.49 5.89 -5.36
C THR A 34 5.99 6.45 -4.01
N ASN A 35 5.12 7.16 -3.31
CA ASN A 35 5.36 7.75 -1.98
C ASN A 35 4.22 7.40 -1.01
N LEU A 36 4.39 7.72 0.27
CA LEU A 36 3.39 7.35 1.29
C LEU A 36 2.02 8.00 1.07
N ASP A 37 1.95 9.21 0.51
CA ASP A 37 0.66 9.86 0.26
C ASP A 37 -0.13 9.15 -0.86
N THR A 38 0.56 8.81 -1.95
CA THR A 38 0.02 8.02 -3.07
C THR A 38 -0.44 6.65 -2.61
N HIS A 39 0.43 5.96 -1.87
CA HIS A 39 0.15 4.65 -1.26
C HIS A 39 -1.08 4.71 -0.34
N ALA A 40 -1.13 5.65 0.60
CA ALA A 40 -2.25 5.77 1.52
C ALA A 40 -3.58 6.03 0.79
N ARG A 41 -3.59 6.74 -0.36
CA ARG A 41 -4.82 6.89 -1.18
C ARG A 41 -5.20 5.56 -1.82
N ARG A 42 -4.23 4.83 -2.38
CA ARG A 42 -4.50 3.54 -3.02
C ARG A 42 -4.97 2.48 -2.01
N VAL A 43 -4.39 2.46 -0.82
CA VAL A 43 -4.84 1.63 0.31
C VAL A 43 -6.27 1.96 0.71
N GLU A 44 -6.66 3.25 0.77
CA GLU A 44 -8.06 3.63 1.00
C GLU A 44 -9.00 3.05 -0.07
N TRP A 45 -8.64 3.17 -1.36
CA TRP A 45 -9.46 2.67 -2.47
C TRP A 45 -9.62 1.16 -2.42
N ILE A 46 -8.52 0.44 -2.18
CA ILE A 46 -8.54 -1.03 -2.05
C ILE A 46 -9.35 -1.44 -0.82
N ALA A 47 -9.15 -0.79 0.33
CA ALA A 47 -9.91 -1.08 1.55
C ALA A 47 -11.42 -0.84 1.34
N MET A 48 -11.80 0.21 0.63
CA MET A 48 -13.20 0.48 0.32
C MET A 48 -13.80 -0.50 -0.68
N GLU A 49 -13.00 -1.00 -1.63
CA GLU A 49 -13.43 -2.08 -2.51
C GLU A 49 -13.67 -3.38 -1.71
N LEU A 50 -12.75 -3.73 -0.81
CA LEU A 50 -12.89 -4.87 0.10
C LEU A 50 -14.12 -4.74 1.02
N TYR A 51 -14.34 -3.55 1.58
CA TYR A 51 -15.54 -3.26 2.36
C TYR A 51 -16.80 -3.47 1.53
N ARG A 52 -16.86 -2.92 0.32
CA ARG A 52 -18.03 -2.99 -0.57
C ARG A 52 -18.39 -4.42 -0.94
N VAL A 53 -17.41 -5.25 -1.31
CA VAL A 53 -17.66 -6.65 -1.68
C VAL A 53 -17.86 -7.53 -0.45
N GLY A 54 -17.32 -7.12 0.70
CA GLY A 54 -17.35 -7.85 1.96
C GLY A 54 -18.53 -7.54 2.88
N GLN A 55 -19.45 -6.63 2.54
CA GLN A 55 -20.50 -6.16 3.46
C GLN A 55 -21.36 -7.30 4.02
N GLN A 56 -21.65 -8.34 3.24
CA GLN A 56 -22.42 -9.49 3.71
C GLN A 56 -21.60 -10.38 4.66
N ALA A 57 -20.29 -10.50 4.43
CA ALA A 57 -19.39 -11.29 5.26
C ALA A 57 -19.03 -10.56 6.56
N LEU A 58 -18.92 -9.23 6.53
CA LEU A 58 -18.49 -8.37 7.63
C LEU A 58 -19.47 -7.16 7.79
N PRO A 59 -20.69 -7.37 8.33
CA PRO A 59 -21.76 -6.36 8.28
C PRO A 59 -21.63 -5.18 9.25
N SER A 60 -20.61 -5.16 10.12
CA SER A 60 -20.50 -4.20 11.24
C SER A 60 -19.36 -3.19 11.08
N LEU A 61 -18.80 -3.07 9.89
CA LEU A 61 -17.69 -2.17 9.60
C LEU A 61 -18.17 -0.74 9.33
N ASP A 62 -17.50 0.24 9.94
CA ASP A 62 -17.73 1.65 9.63
C ASP A 62 -16.85 2.10 8.44
N PRO A 63 -17.45 2.47 7.28
CA PRO A 63 -16.67 2.87 6.10
C PRO A 63 -15.86 4.15 6.31
N PHE A 64 -16.34 5.12 7.11
CA PHE A 64 -15.57 6.34 7.38
C PHE A 64 -14.38 6.05 8.29
N HIS A 65 -14.55 5.12 9.24
CA HIS A 65 -13.47 4.66 10.10
C HIS A 65 -12.39 3.94 9.29
N ILE A 66 -12.76 3.00 8.41
CA ILE A 66 -11.84 2.30 7.51
C ILE A 66 -11.03 3.29 6.67
N ARG A 67 -11.70 4.27 6.07
CA ARG A 67 -11.04 5.26 5.23
C ARG A 67 -10.08 6.13 6.05
N CYS A 68 -10.43 6.50 7.29
CA CYS A 68 -9.55 7.25 8.18
C CYS A 68 -8.31 6.42 8.53
N LEU A 69 -8.49 5.17 8.94
CA LEU A 69 -7.41 4.23 9.25
C LEU A 69 -6.50 4.04 8.05
N ALA A 70 -7.06 3.80 6.85
CA ALA A 70 -6.29 3.68 5.61
C ALA A 70 -5.49 4.94 5.28
N ARG A 71 -6.06 6.13 5.49
CA ARG A 71 -5.33 7.36 5.20
C ARG A 71 -4.22 7.67 6.19
N VAL A 72 -4.33 7.24 7.46
CA VAL A 72 -3.33 7.53 8.51
C VAL A 72 -2.38 6.37 8.83
N HIS A 73 -2.52 5.21 8.19
CA HIS A 73 -1.81 4.01 8.62
C HIS A 73 -0.27 4.13 8.63
N ASP A 74 0.29 4.92 7.72
CA ASP A 74 1.72 5.17 7.62
C ASP A 74 2.14 6.56 8.13
N ASP A 75 1.28 7.28 8.85
CA ASP A 75 1.61 8.65 9.31
C ASP A 75 2.82 8.68 10.24
N ALA A 76 2.99 7.66 11.08
CA ALA A 76 4.17 7.52 11.93
C ALA A 76 5.49 7.48 11.13
N GLU A 77 5.44 7.00 9.88
CA GLU A 77 6.59 6.90 8.98
C GLU A 77 7.06 8.28 8.46
N MET A 78 6.26 9.35 8.60
CA MET A 78 6.74 10.73 8.41
C MET A 78 7.90 11.09 9.35
N ILE A 79 8.00 10.40 10.50
CA ILE A 79 9.06 10.62 11.49
C ILE A 79 10.05 9.46 11.49
N THR A 80 9.59 8.22 11.43
CA THR A 80 10.47 7.04 11.51
C THR A 80 11.16 6.70 10.19
N GLY A 81 10.65 7.20 9.06
CA GLY A 81 10.93 6.70 7.73
C GLY A 81 10.25 5.36 7.44
N ASP A 82 10.14 5.00 6.15
CA ASP A 82 9.61 3.71 5.70
C ASP A 82 10.59 2.59 6.07
N VAL A 83 10.10 1.65 6.89
CA VAL A 83 10.82 0.41 7.18
C VAL A 83 10.30 -0.69 6.27
N VAL A 84 11.05 -0.94 5.19
CA VAL A 84 10.69 -1.92 4.17
C VAL A 84 10.53 -3.35 4.71
N LEU A 85 9.64 -4.11 4.08
CA LEU A 85 9.28 -5.47 4.52
C LEU A 85 10.49 -6.40 4.68
N ALA A 86 11.46 -6.34 3.76
CA ALA A 86 12.65 -7.18 3.82
C ALA A 86 13.45 -6.97 5.11
N LYS A 87 13.59 -5.71 5.57
CA LYS A 87 14.21 -5.38 6.84
C LYS A 87 13.36 -5.88 8.01
N LYS A 88 12.03 -5.67 7.99
CA LYS A 88 11.09 -6.15 9.02
C LYS A 88 11.18 -7.66 9.24
N LEU A 89 11.37 -8.45 8.17
CA LEU A 89 11.50 -9.91 8.25
C LEU A 89 12.80 -10.39 8.93
N GLN A 90 13.87 -9.59 8.88
CA GLN A 90 15.17 -9.93 9.47
C GLN A 90 15.34 -9.43 10.91
N MET A 91 14.44 -8.57 11.40
CA MET A 91 14.53 -8.03 12.75
C MET A 91 14.40 -9.10 13.83
N SER A 92 15.31 -9.07 14.79
CA SER A 92 15.20 -9.74 16.09
C SER A 92 14.01 -9.20 16.90
N PRO A 93 13.52 -9.94 17.92
CA PRO A 93 12.50 -9.44 18.82
C PRO A 93 12.85 -8.07 19.44
N GLN A 94 14.12 -7.88 19.84
CA GLN A 94 14.60 -6.63 20.44
C GLN A 94 14.55 -5.46 19.46
N GLU A 95 14.89 -5.68 18.19
CA GLU A 95 14.77 -4.66 17.13
C GLU A 95 13.31 -4.32 16.82
N ARG A 96 12.41 -5.31 16.84
CA ARG A 96 10.96 -5.07 16.67
C ARG A 96 10.40 -4.25 17.84
N ASP A 97 10.83 -4.54 19.07
CA ASP A 97 10.42 -3.76 20.24
C ASP A 97 10.97 -2.33 20.19
N ALA A 98 12.20 -2.16 19.68
CA ALA A 98 12.78 -0.84 19.47
C ALA A 98 12.02 -0.04 18.41
N LEU A 99 11.69 -0.67 17.28
CA LEU A 99 10.86 -0.07 16.23
C LEU A 99 9.49 0.35 16.79
N ARG A 100 8.83 -0.54 17.54
CA ARG A 100 7.53 -0.23 18.16
C ARG A 100 7.60 0.98 19.10
N ARG A 101 8.67 1.11 19.90
CA ARG A 101 8.88 2.30 20.75
C ARG A 101 9.12 3.57 19.93
N MET A 102 9.84 3.48 18.81
CA MET A 102 10.01 4.62 17.90
C MET A 102 8.69 5.05 17.28
N GLU A 103 7.86 4.10 16.83
CA GLU A 103 6.52 4.36 16.30
C GLU A 103 5.63 5.02 17.37
N GLN A 104 5.64 4.54 18.61
CA GLN A 104 4.90 5.17 19.72
C GLN A 104 5.30 6.64 19.94
N ASN A 105 6.61 6.92 19.94
CA ASN A 105 7.11 8.29 20.10
C ASN A 105 6.72 9.18 18.89
N ALA A 106 6.72 8.62 17.69
CA ALA A 106 6.26 9.30 16.49
C ALA A 106 4.76 9.63 16.59
N ILE A 107 3.93 8.70 17.06
CA ILE A 107 2.50 8.91 17.28
C ILE A 107 2.26 10.08 18.25
N GLU A 108 2.96 10.11 19.39
CA GLU A 108 2.81 11.22 20.34
C GLU A 108 3.26 12.57 19.76
N THR A 109 4.32 12.56 18.95
CA THR A 109 4.80 13.77 18.28
C THR A 109 3.75 14.28 17.28
N LEU A 110 3.16 13.39 16.48
CA LEU A 110 2.15 13.73 15.49
C LEU A 110 0.83 14.17 16.13
N ALA A 111 0.41 13.50 17.20
CA ALA A 111 -0.81 13.84 17.94
C ALA A 111 -0.73 15.23 18.61
N ASN A 112 0.47 15.70 18.95
CA ASN A 112 0.69 17.05 19.45
C ASN A 112 0.83 18.10 18.33
N ARG A 113 1.23 17.67 17.12
CA ARG A 113 1.46 18.56 15.97
C ARG A 113 0.17 18.86 15.19
N PHE A 114 -0.67 17.85 15.00
CA PHE A 114 -1.84 17.92 14.13
C PHE A 114 -3.15 18.04 14.93
N PRO A 115 -4.26 18.44 14.28
CA PRO A 115 -5.56 18.50 14.95
C PRO A 115 -5.93 17.18 15.63
N HIS A 116 -6.68 17.29 16.74
CA HIS A 116 -7.08 16.13 17.54
C HIS A 116 -8.03 15.17 16.83
N THR A 117 -8.70 15.62 15.76
CA THR A 117 -9.71 14.82 15.05
C THR A 117 -9.52 14.82 13.54
N VAL A 118 -9.70 13.65 12.92
CA VAL A 118 -9.84 13.47 11.47
C VAL A 118 -11.26 12.99 11.21
N HIS A 119 -12.05 13.73 10.44
CA HIS A 119 -13.44 13.38 10.13
C HIS A 119 -14.27 12.93 11.35
N GLY A 120 -14.11 13.60 12.50
CA GLY A 120 -14.81 13.29 13.75
C GLY A 120 -14.19 12.19 14.62
N PHE A 121 -13.21 11.44 14.12
CA PHE A 121 -12.47 10.42 14.88
C PHE A 121 -11.23 11.01 15.55
N SER A 122 -10.88 10.53 16.74
CA SER A 122 -9.64 10.92 17.44
C SER A 122 -8.41 10.50 16.63
N TYR A 123 -7.62 11.46 16.16
CA TYR A 123 -6.41 11.19 15.36
C TYR A 123 -5.41 10.33 16.12
N ARG A 124 -5.16 10.66 17.40
CA ARG A 124 -4.27 9.88 18.28
C ARG A 124 -4.77 8.43 18.43
N SER A 125 -6.08 8.24 18.58
CA SER A 125 -6.66 6.90 18.72
C SER A 125 -6.50 6.08 17.44
N LEU A 126 -6.77 6.67 16.27
CA LEU A 126 -6.58 6.01 14.97
C LEU A 126 -5.13 5.51 14.80
N LEU A 127 -4.14 6.35 15.12
CA LEU A 127 -2.73 5.97 15.02
C LEU A 127 -2.37 4.79 15.95
N TYR A 128 -2.88 4.79 17.18
CA TYR A 128 -2.67 3.68 18.11
C TYR A 128 -3.39 2.40 17.69
N GLU A 129 -4.57 2.52 17.07
CA GLU A 129 -5.31 1.38 16.54
C GLU A 129 -4.51 0.68 15.44
N VAL A 130 -3.96 1.47 14.51
CA VAL A 130 -3.06 0.99 13.45
C VAL A 130 -1.82 0.32 14.04
N LEU A 131 -1.21 0.91 15.08
CA LEU A 131 -0.03 0.34 15.74
C LEU A 131 -0.33 -1.02 16.36
N ASN A 132 -1.50 -1.16 17.00
CA ASN A 132 -1.87 -2.36 17.77
C ASN A 132 -2.44 -3.49 16.91
N LYS A 133 -3.13 -3.17 15.80
CA LYS A 133 -3.60 -4.14 14.79
C LYS A 133 -4.68 -5.10 15.31
N GLU A 134 -5.46 -4.65 16.29
CA GLU A 134 -6.41 -5.49 17.03
C GLU A 134 -7.83 -5.48 16.45
N THR A 135 -8.27 -4.36 15.86
CA THR A 135 -9.63 -4.21 15.34
C THR A 135 -9.79 -4.81 13.95
N LEU A 136 -11.03 -5.14 13.60
CA LEU A 136 -11.36 -5.72 12.30
C LEU A 136 -11.13 -4.71 11.16
N GLU A 137 -11.51 -3.45 11.34
CA GLU A 137 -11.22 -2.38 10.36
C GLU A 137 -9.72 -2.23 10.09
N VAL A 138 -8.87 -2.23 11.13
CA VAL A 138 -7.42 -2.14 10.94
C VAL A 138 -6.89 -3.37 10.21
N GLN A 139 -7.34 -4.57 10.55
CA GLN A 139 -6.91 -5.78 9.85
C GLN A 139 -7.27 -5.73 8.36
N LEU A 140 -8.45 -5.19 8.01
CA LEU A 140 -8.87 -4.97 6.62
C LEU A 140 -7.95 -3.96 5.91
N VAL A 141 -7.56 -2.89 6.59
CA VAL A 141 -6.57 -1.92 6.06
C VAL A 141 -5.20 -2.55 5.86
N ILE A 142 -4.74 -3.43 6.77
CA ILE A 142 -3.47 -4.16 6.59
C ILE A 142 -3.54 -5.10 5.37
N LEU A 143 -4.70 -5.72 5.12
CA LEU A 143 -4.90 -6.52 3.90
C LEU A 143 -4.76 -5.64 2.66
N ALA A 144 -5.41 -4.46 2.65
CA ALA A 144 -5.33 -3.50 1.56
C ALA A 144 -3.89 -3.00 1.33
N ASP A 145 -3.14 -2.69 2.38
CA ASP A 145 -1.71 -2.33 2.33
C ASP A 145 -0.87 -3.44 1.66
N LYS A 146 -1.09 -4.71 2.03
CA LYS A 146 -0.35 -5.83 1.43
C LYS A 146 -0.75 -6.11 -0.02
N LEU A 147 -2.01 -5.89 -0.38
CA LEU A 147 -2.48 -5.95 -1.76
C LEU A 147 -1.88 -4.83 -2.60
N ASP A 148 -1.79 -3.62 -2.04
CA ASP A 148 -1.18 -2.48 -2.72
C ASP A 148 0.30 -2.71 -3.01
N ALA A 149 1.06 -3.11 -1.98
CA ALA A 149 2.48 -3.39 -2.12
C ALA A 149 2.76 -4.57 -3.07
N TYR A 150 1.84 -5.54 -3.16
CA TYR A 150 1.93 -6.59 -4.18
C TYR A 150 1.68 -6.04 -5.59
N GLY A 151 0.66 -5.20 -5.76
CA GLY A 151 0.38 -4.51 -7.02
C GLY A 151 1.56 -3.68 -7.52
N GLU A 152 2.16 -2.86 -6.64
CA GLU A 152 3.36 -2.07 -6.93
C GLU A 152 4.52 -2.96 -7.40
N ALA A 153 4.77 -4.08 -6.71
CA ALA A 153 5.82 -5.02 -7.10
C ALA A 153 5.57 -5.69 -8.46
N LEU A 154 4.33 -6.07 -8.76
CA LEU A 154 3.98 -6.62 -10.06
C LEU A 154 4.07 -5.58 -11.16
N HIS A 155 3.71 -4.34 -10.86
CA HIS A 155 3.82 -3.23 -11.80
C HIS A 155 5.25 -3.06 -12.31
N GLU A 156 6.23 -3.17 -11.41
CA GLU A 156 7.65 -3.14 -11.77
C GLU A 156 8.08 -4.36 -12.61
N LEU A 157 7.63 -5.57 -12.28
CA LEU A 157 7.96 -6.75 -13.09
C LEU A 157 7.39 -6.64 -14.51
N TYR A 158 6.12 -6.22 -14.65
CA TYR A 158 5.50 -6.04 -15.96
C TYR A 158 6.09 -4.86 -16.75
N ALA A 159 6.77 -3.93 -16.07
CA ALA A 159 7.58 -2.89 -16.72
C ALA A 159 8.93 -3.41 -17.25
N GLY A 160 9.30 -4.66 -16.95
CA GLY A 160 10.60 -5.22 -17.26
C GLY A 160 11.68 -4.92 -16.22
N ASN A 161 11.32 -4.45 -15.02
CA ASN A 161 12.30 -4.12 -13.98
C ASN A 161 12.81 -5.37 -13.24
N GLU A 162 14.01 -5.82 -13.60
CA GLU A 162 14.67 -6.96 -12.97
C GLU A 162 15.05 -6.71 -11.49
N HIS A 163 15.12 -5.46 -11.02
CA HIS A 163 15.42 -5.16 -9.62
C HIS A 163 14.34 -5.67 -8.65
N PHE A 164 13.14 -5.98 -9.15
CA PHE A 164 12.05 -6.59 -8.38
C PHE A 164 12.05 -8.12 -8.42
N LEU A 165 13.03 -8.74 -9.09
CA LEU A 165 13.27 -10.18 -9.04
C LEU A 165 14.00 -10.62 -7.76
N THR A 166 14.52 -9.69 -6.98
CA THR A 166 15.23 -9.94 -5.71
C THR A 166 14.78 -8.97 -4.62
N HIS A 167 15.10 -9.26 -3.36
CA HIS A 167 15.05 -8.25 -2.30
C HIS A 167 16.42 -7.67 -2.02
N SER A 168 16.43 -6.42 -1.54
CA SER A 168 17.62 -5.66 -1.15
C SER A 168 18.42 -6.30 0.00
N TYR A 169 17.81 -7.23 0.76
CA TYR A 169 18.42 -7.91 1.92
C TYR A 169 18.61 -9.43 1.73
N GLY A 170 18.55 -9.94 0.49
CA GLY A 170 18.79 -11.37 0.22
C GLY A 170 17.64 -12.33 0.58
N THR A 171 16.44 -11.81 0.83
CA THR A 171 15.21 -12.60 1.03
C THR A 171 14.49 -12.92 -0.30
N ALA A 172 13.62 -13.93 -0.31
CA ALA A 172 12.80 -14.30 -1.49
C ALA A 172 12.02 -13.09 -2.01
N SER A 173 12.01 -12.80 -3.31
CA SER A 173 11.49 -11.59 -3.98
C SER A 173 10.06 -11.12 -3.60
N PRO A 174 9.69 -9.83 -3.80
CA PRO A 174 8.36 -9.33 -3.43
C PRO A 174 7.21 -10.13 -4.06
N HIS A 175 7.39 -10.54 -5.32
CA HIS A 175 6.42 -11.35 -6.05
C HIS A 175 6.28 -12.80 -5.53
N ILE A 176 7.15 -13.23 -4.62
CA ILE A 176 7.05 -14.51 -3.89
C ILE A 176 6.56 -14.25 -2.46
N THR A 177 7.09 -13.24 -1.77
CA THR A 177 6.76 -12.93 -0.38
C THR A 177 5.31 -12.51 -0.20
N TYR A 178 4.80 -11.59 -1.03
CA TYR A 178 3.43 -11.09 -0.86
C TYR A 178 2.37 -12.17 -1.07
N PRO A 179 2.45 -13.05 -2.09
CA PRO A 179 1.55 -14.20 -2.18
C PRO A 179 1.53 -15.08 -0.93
N SER A 180 2.70 -15.36 -0.33
CA SER A 180 2.77 -16.13 0.91
C SER A 180 2.09 -15.41 2.08
N ILE A 181 2.28 -14.10 2.22
CA ILE A 181 1.61 -13.29 3.25
C ILE A 181 0.09 -13.28 3.03
N LEU A 182 -0.37 -13.00 1.81
CA LEU A 182 -1.79 -12.92 1.46
C LEU A 182 -2.50 -14.27 1.67
N ASN A 183 -1.87 -15.38 1.30
CA ASN A 183 -2.45 -16.71 1.53
C ASN A 183 -2.49 -17.08 3.03
N GLY A 184 -1.61 -16.51 3.85
CA GLY A 184 -1.60 -16.69 5.31
C GLY A 184 -2.54 -15.76 6.08
N PHE A 185 -3.16 -14.77 5.42
CA PHE A 185 -3.99 -13.76 6.08
C PHE A 185 -5.17 -14.33 6.87
N PRO A 186 -5.99 -15.28 6.32
CA PRO A 186 -7.11 -15.85 7.06
C PRO A 186 -6.70 -16.54 8.36
N THR A 187 -5.51 -17.15 8.38
CA THR A 187 -4.95 -17.80 9.58
C THR A 187 -4.44 -16.77 10.58
N LYS A 188 -3.77 -15.72 10.10
CA LYS A 188 -3.20 -14.66 10.95
C LYS A 188 -4.29 -13.78 11.58
N PHE A 189 -5.36 -13.53 10.84
CA PHE A 189 -6.48 -12.69 11.24
C PHE A 189 -7.81 -13.44 11.07
N PRO A 190 -8.16 -14.36 11.99
CA PRO A 190 -9.33 -15.21 11.86
C PRO A 190 -10.65 -14.46 11.72
N ALA A 191 -10.75 -13.25 12.30
CA ALA A 191 -11.93 -12.41 12.19
C ALA A 191 -12.19 -11.91 10.76
N LEU A 192 -11.15 -11.83 9.91
CA LEU A 192 -11.29 -11.53 8.48
C LEU A 192 -11.58 -12.75 7.61
N ALA A 193 -11.44 -13.98 8.11
CA ALA A 193 -11.59 -15.18 7.31
C ALA A 193 -12.90 -15.27 6.49
N PRO A 194 -14.07 -14.81 7.00
CA PRO A 194 -15.30 -14.79 6.20
C PRO A 194 -15.19 -13.99 4.89
N LEU A 195 -14.37 -12.93 4.86
CA LEU A 195 -14.17 -12.10 3.67
C LEU A 195 -13.62 -12.93 2.49
N PHE A 196 -12.73 -13.88 2.75
CA PHE A 196 -12.08 -14.70 1.72
C PHE A 196 -13.01 -15.73 1.06
N SER A 197 -14.26 -15.82 1.49
CA SER A 197 -15.30 -16.61 0.81
C SER A 197 -15.99 -15.85 -0.32
N VAL A 198 -15.76 -14.53 -0.44
CA VAL A 198 -16.34 -13.68 -1.49
C VAL A 198 -15.59 -13.89 -2.81
N ASP A 199 -16.31 -14.13 -3.90
CA ASP A 199 -15.72 -14.21 -5.25
C ASP A 199 -15.31 -12.81 -5.74
N HIS A 200 -14.09 -12.42 -5.41
CA HIS A 200 -13.49 -11.17 -5.85
C HIS A 200 -12.01 -11.39 -6.20
N PRO A 201 -11.46 -10.81 -7.28
CA PRO A 201 -10.06 -10.99 -7.68
C PRO A 201 -9.02 -10.76 -6.57
N LEU A 202 -9.24 -9.76 -5.70
CA LEU A 202 -8.34 -9.43 -4.58
C LEU A 202 -8.38 -10.44 -3.42
N LEU A 203 -9.39 -11.32 -3.39
CA LEU A 203 -9.62 -12.28 -2.30
C LEU A 203 -9.34 -13.73 -2.74
N LYS A 204 -8.95 -13.93 -4.01
CA LYS A 204 -8.51 -15.22 -4.52
C LYS A 204 -7.16 -15.60 -3.93
N PRO A 205 -6.85 -16.89 -3.75
CA PRO A 205 -5.50 -17.31 -3.40
C PRO A 205 -4.47 -16.75 -4.40
N ALA A 206 -3.41 -16.14 -3.89
CA ALA A 206 -2.34 -15.63 -4.71
C ALA A 206 -1.48 -16.81 -5.22
N GLY A 207 -1.52 -17.03 -6.54
CA GLY A 207 -0.78 -18.09 -7.20
C GLY A 207 0.72 -17.79 -7.32
N VAL A 208 1.49 -18.84 -7.63
CA VAL A 208 2.91 -18.70 -7.98
C VAL A 208 3.01 -18.16 -9.41
N ILE A 209 3.83 -17.14 -9.60
CA ILE A 209 4.10 -16.55 -10.92
C ILE A 209 5.59 -16.68 -11.27
N ASP A 210 5.89 -16.80 -12.56
CA ASP A 210 7.26 -16.76 -13.06
C ASP A 210 7.69 -15.32 -13.28
N GLY A 211 8.26 -14.71 -12.25
CA GLY A 211 8.73 -13.32 -12.31
C GLY A 211 9.77 -13.09 -13.43
N LYS A 212 10.64 -14.07 -13.72
CA LYS A 212 11.66 -13.93 -14.77
C LYS A 212 11.01 -13.88 -16.15
N LEU A 213 10.02 -14.73 -16.39
CA LEU A 213 9.26 -14.70 -17.63
C LEU A 213 8.46 -13.40 -17.80
N ILE A 214 7.86 -12.89 -16.72
CA ILE A 214 7.15 -11.60 -16.73
C ILE A 214 8.12 -10.47 -17.10
N VAL A 215 9.27 -10.37 -16.43
CA VAL A 215 10.29 -9.35 -16.71
C VAL A 215 10.81 -9.45 -18.14
N ALA A 216 11.12 -10.66 -18.62
CA ALA A 216 11.61 -10.87 -19.99
C ALA A 216 10.61 -10.43 -21.09
N ARG A 217 9.32 -10.35 -20.76
CA ARG A 217 8.24 -9.88 -21.65
C ARG A 217 7.76 -8.47 -21.29
N GLY A 218 8.31 -7.89 -20.23
CA GLY A 218 7.89 -6.60 -19.70
C GLY A 218 8.36 -5.45 -20.58
N SER A 219 7.64 -4.34 -20.50
CA SER A 219 7.96 -3.10 -21.20
C SER A 219 7.34 -1.93 -20.44
N PRO A 220 7.91 -0.71 -20.54
CA PRO A 220 7.34 0.47 -19.89
C PRO A 220 5.84 0.61 -20.18
N HIS A 221 5.08 0.90 -19.13
CA HIS A 221 3.64 1.00 -19.17
C HIS A 221 3.17 2.18 -20.02
N THR A 222 2.17 1.92 -20.86
CA THR A 222 1.42 2.93 -21.61
C THR A 222 -0.03 2.97 -21.12
N THR A 223 -0.78 3.99 -21.55
CA THR A 223 -2.21 4.09 -21.22
C THR A 223 -3.00 2.86 -21.70
N GLU A 224 -2.57 2.25 -22.80
CA GLU A 224 -3.16 1.05 -23.37
C GLU A 224 -2.70 -0.20 -22.61
N SER A 225 -1.40 -0.34 -22.31
CA SER A 225 -0.87 -1.57 -21.70
C SER A 225 -1.44 -1.83 -20.31
N VAL A 226 -1.70 -0.78 -19.52
CA VAL A 226 -2.26 -0.91 -18.17
C VAL A 226 -3.72 -1.37 -18.15
N ARG A 227 -4.40 -1.33 -19.31
CA ARG A 227 -5.79 -1.79 -19.49
C ARG A 227 -5.89 -3.21 -20.03
N ILE A 228 -4.78 -3.78 -20.48
CA ILE A 228 -4.74 -5.16 -20.97
C ILE A 228 -4.63 -6.11 -19.79
N SER A 229 -5.54 -7.07 -19.70
CA SER A 229 -5.49 -8.12 -18.67
C SER A 229 -4.19 -8.92 -18.77
N THR A 230 -3.58 -9.16 -17.62
CA THR A 230 -2.37 -9.96 -17.50
C THR A 230 -2.65 -11.42 -17.16
N GLY A 231 -3.89 -11.74 -16.84
CA GLY A 231 -4.28 -13.04 -16.28
C GLY A 231 -3.91 -13.20 -14.81
N ILE A 232 -3.34 -12.18 -14.15
CA ILE A 232 -3.07 -12.15 -12.72
C ILE A 232 -4.17 -11.35 -12.02
N PRO A 233 -5.14 -12.01 -11.34
CA PRO A 233 -6.35 -11.34 -10.85
C PRO A 233 -6.07 -10.15 -9.93
N HIS A 234 -5.09 -10.29 -9.03
CA HIS A 234 -4.69 -9.26 -8.08
C HIS A 234 -4.17 -8.00 -8.78
N TYR A 235 -3.32 -8.17 -9.80
CA TYR A 235 -2.71 -7.06 -10.51
C TYR A 235 -3.69 -6.35 -11.44
N ASP A 236 -4.54 -7.12 -12.11
CA ASP A 236 -5.59 -6.58 -12.96
C ASP A 236 -6.59 -5.75 -12.14
N ALA A 237 -7.04 -6.27 -10.99
CA ALA A 237 -7.93 -5.53 -10.09
C ALA A 237 -7.25 -4.31 -9.46
N TRP A 238 -5.98 -4.41 -9.06
CA TRP A 238 -5.22 -3.29 -8.52
C TRP A 238 -5.10 -2.11 -9.50
N ARG A 239 -4.79 -2.40 -10.78
CA ARG A 239 -4.75 -1.38 -11.84
C ARG A 239 -6.13 -0.80 -12.09
N GLU A 240 -7.15 -1.65 -12.19
CA GLU A 240 -8.52 -1.23 -12.45
C GLU A 240 -9.05 -0.29 -11.36
N ILE A 241 -8.87 -0.64 -10.08
CA ILE A 241 -9.24 0.22 -8.94
C ILE A 241 -8.54 1.58 -9.04
N THR A 242 -7.25 1.59 -9.34
CA THR A 242 -6.47 2.84 -9.52
C THR A 242 -7.03 3.70 -10.65
N ILE A 243 -7.38 3.09 -11.78
CA ILE A 243 -7.95 3.76 -12.95
C ILE A 243 -9.35 4.31 -12.66
N GLN A 244 -10.20 3.54 -11.96
CA GLN A 244 -11.57 3.95 -11.60
C GLN A 244 -11.59 5.18 -10.69
N HIS A 245 -10.53 5.36 -9.89
CA HIS A 245 -10.34 6.55 -9.07
C HIS A 245 -9.66 7.73 -9.80
N GLY A 246 -9.50 7.64 -11.12
CA GLY A 246 -8.98 8.72 -11.96
C GLY A 246 -7.45 8.87 -11.95
N ALA A 247 -6.72 7.93 -11.34
CA ALA A 247 -5.28 7.98 -11.13
C ALA A 247 -4.51 7.14 -12.17
N LEU A 248 -4.94 7.16 -13.44
CA LEU A 248 -4.26 6.45 -14.54
C LEU A 248 -2.80 6.91 -14.69
N ASP A 249 -2.56 8.20 -14.50
CA ASP A 249 -1.24 8.82 -14.56
C ASP A 249 -0.26 8.23 -13.53
N TRP A 250 -0.76 7.73 -12.40
CA TRP A 250 0.08 7.05 -11.41
C TRP A 250 0.67 5.74 -11.93
N LEU A 251 0.01 5.08 -12.87
CA LEU A 251 0.46 3.81 -13.46
C LEU A 251 1.39 3.98 -14.67
N VAL A 252 1.55 5.20 -15.19
CA VAL A 252 2.28 5.41 -16.45
C VAL A 252 3.25 6.58 -16.41
N GLN A 253 3.09 7.55 -15.49
CA GLN A 253 3.87 8.79 -15.45
C GLN A 253 4.72 8.97 -14.20
N GLN A 254 4.55 8.14 -13.15
CA GLN A 254 5.34 8.18 -11.91
C GLN A 254 6.79 7.69 -12.10
N ILE A 255 7.45 8.11 -13.16
CA ILE A 255 8.75 7.56 -13.56
C ILE A 255 9.90 8.24 -12.79
N GLU A 256 10.67 7.46 -12.01
CA GLU A 256 11.79 7.96 -11.18
C GLU A 256 12.96 8.53 -12.01
N PHE A 257 12.96 8.30 -13.33
CA PHE A 257 13.98 8.79 -14.26
C PHE A 257 13.33 9.27 -15.56
N ARG A 258 12.79 10.49 -15.58
CA ARG A 258 12.71 11.22 -16.86
C ARG A 258 14.13 11.64 -17.20
N GLU A 259 14.73 11.06 -18.24
CA GLU A 259 15.78 11.78 -18.96
C GLU A 259 15.18 13.12 -19.38
N VAL A 260 15.59 14.20 -18.72
CA VAL A 260 15.33 15.54 -19.23
C VAL A 260 16.18 15.63 -20.50
N PRO A 261 15.60 15.89 -21.68
CA PRO A 261 16.39 16.12 -22.87
C PRO A 261 17.31 17.30 -22.57
N VAL A 262 18.62 17.04 -22.50
CA VAL A 262 19.62 18.09 -22.42
C VAL A 262 19.50 18.86 -23.73
N THR A 263 18.79 19.99 -23.69
CA THR A 263 18.79 20.91 -24.82
C THR A 263 20.18 21.54 -24.82
N PRO A 264 21.00 21.35 -25.87
CA PRO A 264 22.30 21.97 -25.90
C PRO A 264 22.10 23.48 -25.84
N LEU A 265 22.75 24.12 -24.85
CA LEU A 265 22.80 25.57 -24.78
C LEU A 265 23.48 26.07 -26.06
N SER A 266 22.72 26.82 -26.85
CA SER A 266 23.20 27.63 -27.98
C SER A 266 24.14 28.72 -27.50
#